data_AF-Q2JXM7-F1
#
_entry.id   AF-Q2JXM7-F1
#
_cell.length_a   1.000
_cell.length_b   1.000
_cell.length_c   1.000
_cell.angle_alpha   90.00
_cell.angle_beta   90.00
_cell.angle_gamma   90.00
#
_symmetry.space_group_name_H-M   'P 1'
#
loop_
_entity.id
_entity.type
_entity.pdbx_description
1 polymer ?
#
loop_
_entity_poly.entity_id
_entity_poly.type
_entity_poly.pdbx_seq_one_letter_code
_entity_poly.pdbx_strand_id
1 'polypeptide(L)'
;MAESRETLVLRDEQNQPLKCEILRQVVIEEQAYALATPVDAVIKVLVWEGEEEPGQAVNGDADMEGILDEPDPEELQAAIPTIQAVLEELNLTLQQNGFDILTVQGELPPVEEEDVFELGESEEDAQEFQLLATFFYKDKKYGIFTPLDPVLVYVALPDEGDPYLLNPEDSPALFDQLNAVLLDLDEVVEEEEYDDEEYDDEDED
;
A
#
# COMPACT_ATOMS: atom_id res chain seq x y z
N MET A 1 -19.05 15.58 7.22
CA MET A 1 -20.01 14.94 6.32
C MET A 1 -19.23 13.80 5.66
N ALA A 2 -19.68 12.55 5.72
CA ALA A 2 -18.95 11.48 5.05
C ALA A 2 -19.13 11.69 3.55
N GLU A 3 -18.05 12.04 2.84
CA GLU A 3 -18.06 12.04 1.40
C GLU A 3 -18.29 10.58 0.98
N SER A 4 -19.44 10.31 0.36
CA SER A 4 -19.70 8.99 -0.20
C SER A 4 -18.82 8.83 -1.44
N ARG A 5 -17.64 8.27 -1.26
CA ARG A 5 -16.77 7.89 -2.36
C ARG A 5 -17.35 6.66 -3.07
N GLU A 6 -17.21 6.64 -4.39
CA GLU A 6 -17.77 5.58 -5.22
C GLU A 6 -16.98 4.29 -4.96
N THR A 7 -17.67 3.17 -4.72
CA THR A 7 -17.02 1.87 -4.48
C THR A 7 -17.30 0.91 -5.62
N LEU A 8 -16.29 0.12 -5.99
CA LEU A 8 -16.42 -0.97 -6.95
C LEU A 8 -16.03 -2.31 -6.30
N VAL A 9 -16.36 -3.40 -6.96
CA VAL A 9 -15.97 -4.76 -6.56
C VAL A 9 -15.23 -5.40 -7.72
N LEU A 10 -13.94 -5.65 -7.52
CA LEU A 10 -13.12 -6.47 -8.41
C LEU A 10 -13.35 -7.94 -8.08
N ARG A 11 -13.22 -8.79 -9.09
CA ARG A 11 -13.37 -10.25 -8.95
C ARG A 11 -12.18 -10.92 -9.60
N ASP A 12 -11.57 -11.85 -8.89
CA ASP A 12 -10.49 -12.69 -9.43
C ASP A 12 -11.05 -13.80 -10.35
N GLU A 13 -10.17 -14.68 -10.82
CA GLU A 13 -10.54 -15.86 -11.63
C GLU A 13 -11.41 -16.88 -10.89
N GLN A 14 -11.42 -16.85 -9.55
CA GLN A 14 -12.19 -17.74 -8.67
C GLN A 14 -13.47 -17.06 -8.15
N ASN A 15 -13.80 -15.88 -8.67
CA ASN A 15 -14.92 -15.03 -8.30
C ASN A 15 -14.91 -14.54 -6.83
N GLN A 16 -13.74 -14.50 -6.17
CA GLN A 16 -13.59 -13.86 -4.86
C GLN A 16 -13.61 -12.32 -5.02
N PRO A 17 -14.36 -11.60 -4.18
CA PRO A 17 -14.48 -10.15 -4.28
C PRO A 17 -13.30 -9.44 -3.61
N LEU A 18 -12.81 -8.38 -4.24
CA LEU A 18 -12.00 -7.33 -3.60
C LEU A 18 -12.77 -6.01 -3.73
N LYS A 19 -13.23 -5.47 -2.60
CA LYS A 19 -13.95 -4.21 -2.60
C LYS A 19 -12.96 -3.05 -2.59
N CYS A 20 -13.10 -2.14 -3.53
CA CYS A 20 -12.23 -0.97 -3.64
C CYS A 20 -13.05 0.32 -3.61
N GLU A 21 -12.44 1.37 -3.10
CA GLU A 21 -12.91 2.73 -3.21
C GLU A 21 -12.21 3.40 -4.40
N ILE A 22 -12.98 4.05 -5.26
CA ILE A 22 -12.45 4.79 -6.39
C ILE A 22 -11.97 6.14 -5.90
N LEU A 23 -10.67 6.40 -6.10
CA LEU A 23 -10.03 7.66 -5.78
C LEU A 23 -10.18 8.63 -6.96
N ARG A 24 -9.90 8.15 -8.18
CA ARG A 24 -9.92 8.96 -9.41
C ARG A 24 -10.35 8.13 -10.62
N GLN A 25 -10.85 8.80 -11.65
CA GLN A 25 -11.23 8.19 -12.92
C GLN A 25 -10.76 9.03 -14.10
N VAL A 26 -10.42 8.37 -15.20
CA VAL A 26 -10.01 8.98 -16.47
C VAL A 26 -10.60 8.18 -17.64
N VAL A 27 -10.79 8.84 -18.78
CA VAL A 27 -11.13 8.17 -20.04
C VAL A 27 -9.97 8.33 -21.01
N ILE A 28 -9.44 7.22 -21.51
CA ILE A 28 -8.36 7.16 -22.50
C ILE A 28 -8.85 6.30 -23.66
N GLU A 29 -8.78 6.82 -24.90
CA GLU A 29 -9.22 6.11 -26.11
C GLU A 29 -10.63 5.48 -25.99
N GLU A 30 -11.58 6.25 -25.44
CA GLU A 30 -12.98 5.84 -25.21
C GLU A 30 -13.18 4.76 -24.14
N GLN A 31 -12.12 4.29 -23.48
CA GLN A 31 -12.18 3.36 -22.35
C GLN A 31 -11.99 4.09 -21.01
N ALA A 32 -12.87 3.82 -20.04
CA ALA A 32 -12.76 4.37 -18.69
C ALA A 32 -11.79 3.54 -17.82
N TYR A 33 -10.99 4.23 -17.03
CA TYR A 33 -10.03 3.67 -16.09
C TYR A 33 -10.16 4.37 -14.74
N ALA A 34 -9.80 3.68 -13.67
CA ALA A 34 -9.85 4.20 -12.33
C ALA A 34 -8.57 3.91 -11.56
N LEU A 35 -8.19 4.87 -10.72
CA LEU A 35 -7.30 4.64 -9.59
C LEU A 35 -8.17 4.33 -8.38
N ALA A 36 -7.94 3.20 -7.75
CA ALA A 36 -8.71 2.76 -6.60
C ALA A 36 -7.79 2.27 -5.48
N THR A 37 -8.34 2.14 -4.28
CA THR A 37 -7.67 1.54 -3.13
C THR A 37 -8.57 0.51 -2.46
N PRO A 38 -8.05 -0.61 -1.95
CA PRO A 38 -8.86 -1.56 -1.17
C PRO A 38 -9.58 -0.88 0.00
N VAL A 39 -10.84 -1.27 0.24
CA VAL A 39 -11.62 -0.75 1.39
C VAL A 39 -11.12 -1.34 2.71
N ASP A 40 -10.73 -2.62 2.69
CA ASP A 40 -10.13 -3.31 3.82
C ASP A 40 -8.61 -3.05 3.81
N ALA A 41 -7.99 -2.95 4.99
CA ALA A 41 -6.57 -2.59 5.10
C ALA A 41 -5.70 -3.66 4.46
N VAL A 42 -4.71 -3.25 3.65
CA VAL A 42 -3.76 -4.18 3.04
C VAL A 42 -2.74 -4.63 4.08
N ILE A 43 -2.34 -5.90 4.02
CA ILE A 43 -1.23 -6.42 4.83
C ILE A 43 -0.14 -7.03 3.96
N LYS A 44 1.10 -6.96 4.45
CA LYS A 44 2.26 -7.65 3.90
C LYS A 44 2.81 -8.60 4.95
N VAL A 45 3.20 -9.81 4.53
CA VAL A 45 3.83 -10.79 5.41
C VAL A 45 5.28 -10.92 5.00
N LEU A 46 6.20 -10.66 5.94
CA LEU A 46 7.63 -10.75 5.71
C LEU A 46 8.26 -11.74 6.68
N VAL A 47 9.33 -12.40 6.23
CA VAL A 47 10.11 -13.33 7.02
C VAL A 47 11.39 -12.66 7.49
N TRP A 48 11.75 -12.88 8.74
CA TRP A 48 13.04 -12.47 9.28
C TRP A 48 14.12 -13.45 8.83
N GLU A 49 15.10 -12.95 8.09
CA GLU A 49 16.32 -13.66 7.72
C GLU A 49 17.52 -13.12 8.51
N GLY A 50 18.27 -14.02 9.15
CA GLY A 50 19.43 -13.66 9.98
C GLY A 50 19.26 -14.05 11.45
N GLU A 51 20.31 -13.80 12.24
CA GLU A 51 20.31 -14.08 13.69
C GLU A 51 19.86 -12.89 14.55
N GLU A 52 19.82 -11.68 13.96
CA GLU A 52 19.50 -10.42 14.64
C GLU A 52 18.11 -9.92 14.24
N GLU A 53 17.45 -9.19 15.15
CA GLU A 53 16.16 -8.56 14.86
C GLU A 53 16.41 -7.24 14.11
N PRO A 54 15.90 -7.06 12.88
CA PRO A 54 16.02 -5.83 12.11
C PRO A 54 15.24 -4.72 12.78
N GLY A 55 15.91 -3.58 12.94
CA GLY A 55 15.30 -2.31 13.32
C GLY A 55 14.70 -1.55 12.14
N GLN A 56 15.23 -1.74 10.92
CA GLN A 56 14.77 -1.18 9.65
C GLN A 56 15.11 -2.17 8.52
N ALA A 57 14.36 -2.18 7.42
CA ALA A 57 14.64 -3.07 6.28
C ALA A 57 14.57 -2.34 4.93
N VAL A 58 15.37 -1.28 4.81
CA VAL A 58 15.73 -0.67 3.52
C VAL A 58 16.95 -1.42 2.95
N ASN A 59 16.71 -2.28 1.95
CA ASN A 59 17.78 -3.05 1.33
C ASN A 59 18.84 -2.09 0.73
N GLY A 60 20.11 -2.21 1.15
CA GLY A 60 21.19 -1.33 0.67
C GLY A 60 21.94 -0.56 1.77
N ASP A 61 21.42 -0.55 2.99
CA ASP A 61 22.12 0.03 4.13
C ASP A 61 23.17 -0.95 4.69
N ALA A 62 24.42 -0.48 4.80
CA ALA A 62 25.56 -1.33 5.15
C ALA A 62 25.61 -1.71 6.64
N ASP A 63 24.83 -1.03 7.47
CA ASP A 63 24.77 -1.20 8.93
C ASP A 63 23.51 -1.99 9.39
N MET A 64 22.80 -2.65 8.46
CA MET A 64 21.58 -3.39 8.77
C MET A 64 21.86 -4.73 9.50
N GLU A 65 21.32 -4.88 10.70
CA GLU A 65 21.30 -6.13 11.48
C GLU A 65 20.02 -6.91 11.15
N GLY A 66 20.10 -8.00 10.37
CA GLY A 66 18.93 -8.81 9.95
C GLY A 66 18.17 -8.28 8.72
N ILE A 67 17.50 -9.15 7.97
CA ILE A 67 16.82 -8.82 6.70
C ILE A 67 15.34 -9.19 6.81
N LEU A 68 14.44 -8.34 6.31
CA LEU A 68 13.04 -8.70 6.07
C LEU A 68 12.86 -9.02 4.59
N ASP A 69 12.42 -10.24 4.30
CA ASP A 69 12.20 -10.69 2.92
C ASP A 69 10.77 -11.21 2.71
N GLU A 70 10.34 -11.31 1.47
CA GLU A 70 9.07 -11.94 1.11
C GLU A 70 9.19 -13.47 1.19
N PRO A 71 8.26 -14.16 1.85
CA PRO A 71 8.30 -15.62 1.89
C PRO A 71 7.91 -16.22 0.55
N ASP A 72 8.43 -17.44 0.28
CA ASP A 72 8.00 -18.23 -0.86
C ASP A 72 6.46 -18.35 -0.90
N PRO A 73 5.79 -18.25 -2.07
CA PRO A 73 4.33 -18.31 -2.16
C PRO A 73 3.71 -19.57 -1.54
N GLU A 74 4.37 -20.72 -1.69
CA GLU A 74 3.94 -21.99 -1.07
C GLU A 74 4.06 -21.95 0.47
N GLU A 75 5.09 -21.28 0.99
CA GLU A 75 5.31 -21.10 2.42
C GLU A 75 4.26 -20.15 3.01
N LEU A 76 4.03 -19.00 2.36
CA LEU A 76 2.98 -18.06 2.73
C LEU A 76 1.61 -18.74 2.76
N GLN A 77 1.25 -19.47 1.70
CA GLN A 77 -0.02 -20.18 1.61
C GLN A 77 -0.20 -21.21 2.73
N ALA A 78 0.88 -21.89 3.12
CA ALA A 78 0.85 -22.85 4.21
C ALA A 78 0.80 -22.19 5.60
N ALA A 79 1.27 -20.94 5.72
CA ALA A 79 1.21 -20.15 6.94
C ALA A 79 -0.13 -19.43 7.16
N ILE A 80 -1.01 -19.35 6.14
CA ILE A 80 -2.33 -18.67 6.21
C ILE A 80 -3.15 -19.02 7.48
N PRO A 81 -3.29 -20.29 7.90
CA PRO A 81 -4.05 -20.60 9.12
C PRO A 81 -3.44 -19.98 10.38
N THR A 82 -2.12 -19.86 10.44
CA THR A 82 -1.42 -19.20 11.55
C THR A 82 -1.60 -17.70 11.48
N ILE A 83 -1.42 -17.09 10.30
CA ILE A 83 -1.63 -15.67 10.04
C ILE A 83 -3.04 -15.27 10.48
N GLN A 84 -4.05 -16.05 10.07
CA GLN A 84 -5.44 -15.81 10.45
C GLN A 84 -5.63 -15.87 11.97
N ALA A 85 -5.08 -16.87 12.66
CA ALA A 85 -5.21 -16.99 14.11
C ALA A 85 -4.59 -15.80 14.85
N VAL A 86 -3.43 -15.32 14.38
CA VAL A 86 -2.72 -14.17 14.96
C VAL A 86 -3.49 -12.88 14.76
N LEU A 87 -4.04 -12.65 13.56
CA LEU A 87 -4.89 -11.50 13.27
C LEU A 87 -6.18 -11.50 14.10
N GLU A 88 -6.78 -12.67 14.32
CA GLU A 88 -7.98 -12.80 15.15
C GLU A 88 -7.74 -12.36 16.61
N GLU A 89 -6.52 -12.49 17.15
CA GLU A 89 -6.17 -11.96 18.47
C GLU A 89 -6.24 -10.42 18.54
N LEU A 90 -6.05 -9.75 17.40
CA LEU A 90 -6.18 -8.31 17.23
C LEU A 90 -7.61 -7.88 16.83
N ASN A 91 -8.56 -8.80 16.76
CA ASN A 91 -9.89 -8.60 16.18
C ASN A 91 -9.85 -8.23 14.69
N LEU A 92 -8.81 -8.65 13.97
CA LEU A 92 -8.69 -8.50 12.53
C LEU A 92 -9.07 -9.81 11.84
N THR A 93 -9.83 -9.73 10.76
CA THR A 93 -10.26 -10.88 9.96
C THR A 93 -9.62 -10.83 8.58
N LEU A 94 -8.71 -11.77 8.31
CA LEU A 94 -8.11 -11.94 6.99
C LEU A 94 -9.17 -12.21 5.93
N GLN A 95 -9.19 -11.39 4.88
CA GLN A 95 -10.08 -11.56 3.74
C GLN A 95 -9.40 -12.43 2.70
N GLN A 96 -10.11 -13.46 2.25
CA GLN A 96 -9.68 -14.25 1.11
C GLN A 96 -10.08 -13.53 -0.17
N ASN A 97 -9.09 -13.18 -0.97
CA ASN A 97 -9.25 -12.80 -2.35
C ASN A 97 -8.12 -13.49 -3.14
N GLY A 98 -8.34 -13.82 -4.41
CA GLY A 98 -7.32 -14.45 -5.27
C GLY A 98 -6.56 -13.43 -6.12
N PHE A 99 -6.45 -12.20 -5.62
CA PHE A 99 -5.39 -11.30 -6.03
C PHE A 99 -4.18 -11.53 -5.12
N ASP A 100 -3.00 -11.12 -5.56
CA ASP A 100 -1.77 -11.18 -4.73
C ASP A 100 -1.77 -10.15 -3.56
N ILE A 101 -2.93 -9.57 -3.24
CA ILE A 101 -3.11 -8.53 -2.22
C ILE A 101 -3.84 -9.15 -1.04
N LEU A 102 -3.17 -9.28 0.10
CA LEU A 102 -3.81 -9.69 1.35
C LEU A 102 -4.48 -8.48 2.00
N THR A 103 -5.73 -8.64 2.43
CA THR A 103 -6.47 -7.58 3.13
C THR A 103 -7.06 -8.08 4.43
N VAL A 104 -7.22 -7.19 5.40
CA VAL A 104 -7.81 -7.48 6.71
C VAL A 104 -8.95 -6.53 7.01
N GLN A 105 -10.03 -7.10 7.54
CA GLN A 105 -11.17 -6.35 8.03
C GLN A 105 -11.11 -6.23 9.54
N GLY A 106 -11.27 -5.02 10.06
CA GLY A 106 -11.31 -4.72 11.49
C GLY A 106 -10.76 -3.34 11.77
N GLU A 107 -10.65 -3.00 13.05
CA GLU A 107 -10.03 -1.75 13.47
C GLU A 107 -8.53 -2.02 13.70
N LEU A 108 -7.68 -1.34 12.91
CA LEU A 108 -6.24 -1.45 13.09
C LEU A 108 -5.82 -0.89 14.46
N PRO A 109 -4.80 -1.47 15.11
CA PRO A 109 -4.21 -0.89 16.30
C PRO A 109 -3.65 0.52 16.01
N PRO A 110 -3.62 1.41 17.02
CA PRO A 110 -3.00 2.73 16.84
C PRO A 110 -1.54 2.58 16.41
N VAL A 111 -1.07 3.51 15.58
CA VAL A 111 0.33 3.56 15.14
C VAL A 111 1.18 4.07 16.30
N GLU A 112 2.17 3.28 16.70
CA GLU A 112 3.18 3.63 17.69
C GLU A 112 4.55 3.71 17.00
N GLU A 113 5.39 4.68 17.34
CA GLU A 113 6.69 4.91 16.68
C GLU A 113 7.61 3.68 16.73
N GLU A 114 7.49 2.84 17.76
CA GLU A 114 8.28 1.61 17.92
C GLU A 114 7.86 0.47 16.98
N ASP A 115 6.66 0.56 16.40
CA ASP A 115 6.11 -0.42 15.46
C ASP A 115 6.22 0.05 14.00
N VAL A 116 6.84 1.20 13.73
CA VAL A 116 7.02 1.74 12.37
C VAL A 116 8.34 1.28 11.78
N PHE A 117 8.27 0.68 10.59
CA PHE A 117 9.40 0.19 9.82
C PHE A 117 9.43 0.84 8.45
N GLU A 118 10.59 1.34 8.05
CA GLU A 118 10.88 1.74 6.67
C GLU A 118 11.32 0.49 5.89
N LEU A 119 10.54 0.15 4.86
CA LEU A 119 10.75 -1.03 4.02
C LEU A 119 10.87 -0.61 2.55
N GLY A 120 11.92 -1.07 1.86
CA GLY A 120 12.15 -0.74 0.45
C GLY A 120 13.35 -1.45 -0.17
N GLU A 121 13.48 -1.37 -1.49
CA GLU A 121 14.68 -1.81 -2.22
C GLU A 121 15.81 -0.78 -2.18
N SER A 122 15.49 0.47 -1.86
CA SER A 122 16.40 1.60 -1.72
C SER A 122 15.78 2.63 -0.77
N GLU A 123 16.56 3.59 -0.28
CA GLU A 123 16.02 4.72 0.52
C GLU A 123 15.01 5.56 -0.29
N GLU A 124 15.16 5.63 -1.61
CA GLU A 124 14.27 6.42 -2.48
C GLU A 124 12.92 5.72 -2.68
N ASP A 125 12.87 4.40 -2.54
CA ASP A 125 11.66 3.57 -2.71
C ASP A 125 11.09 3.11 -1.35
N ALA A 126 11.68 3.54 -0.24
CA ALA A 126 11.28 3.14 1.09
C ALA A 126 9.88 3.69 1.43
N GLN A 127 9.03 2.82 1.95
CA GLN A 127 7.70 3.16 2.45
C GLN A 127 7.59 2.79 3.93
N GLU A 128 6.78 3.52 4.66
CA GLU A 128 6.52 3.25 6.08
C GLU A 128 5.43 2.19 6.25
N PHE A 129 5.73 1.20 7.09
CA PHE A 129 4.82 0.13 7.46
C PHE A 129 4.69 0.04 8.97
N GLN A 130 3.47 -0.18 9.46
CA GLN A 130 3.23 -0.55 10.84
C GLN A 130 3.30 -2.08 11.00
N LEU A 131 4.08 -2.55 11.96
CA LEU A 131 4.07 -3.94 12.42
C LEU A 131 2.81 -4.19 13.26
N LEU A 132 1.95 -5.10 12.79
CA LEU A 132 0.72 -5.48 13.50
C LEU A 132 0.97 -6.62 14.48
N ALA A 133 1.70 -7.65 14.05
CA ALA A 133 1.98 -8.82 14.87
C ALA A 133 3.19 -9.60 14.36
N THR A 134 3.76 -10.42 15.25
CA THR A 134 4.80 -11.39 14.91
C THR A 134 4.36 -12.80 15.26
N PHE A 135 4.82 -13.77 14.49
CA PHE A 135 4.56 -15.18 14.75
C PHE A 135 5.72 -16.06 14.29
N PHE A 136 5.71 -17.32 14.72
CA PHE A 136 6.68 -18.31 14.26
C PHE A 136 6.01 -19.37 13.39
N TYR A 137 6.66 -19.72 12.30
CA TYR A 137 6.26 -20.84 11.44
C TYR A 137 7.51 -21.58 10.95
N LYS A 138 7.54 -22.91 11.16
CA LYS A 138 8.69 -23.78 10.82
C LYS A 138 10.05 -23.21 11.29
N ASP A 139 10.11 -22.77 12.54
CA ASP A 139 11.30 -22.20 13.18
C ASP A 139 11.81 -20.86 12.59
N LYS A 140 11.09 -20.26 11.64
CA LYS A 140 11.33 -18.89 11.17
C LYS A 140 10.34 -17.93 11.82
N LYS A 141 10.78 -16.69 12.08
CA LYS A 141 9.94 -15.61 12.59
C LYS A 141 9.33 -14.88 11.39
N TYR A 142 8.06 -14.49 11.48
CA TYR A 142 7.30 -13.75 10.46
C TYR A 142 6.59 -12.55 11.05
N GLY A 143 6.59 -11.44 10.32
CA GLY A 143 5.93 -10.20 10.68
C GLY A 143 4.76 -9.95 9.75
N ILE A 144 3.65 -9.47 10.32
CA ILE A 144 2.50 -8.99 9.58
C ILE A 144 2.54 -7.47 9.67
N PHE A 145 2.68 -6.83 8.52
CA PHE A 145 2.81 -5.39 8.37
C PHE A 145 1.60 -4.83 7.64
N THR A 146 1.27 -3.56 7.86
CA THR A 146 0.33 -2.81 7.03
C THR A 146 0.99 -1.51 6.59
N PRO A 147 0.92 -1.12 5.31
CA PRO A 147 1.49 0.14 4.86
C PRO A 147 0.73 1.30 5.52
N LEU A 148 1.44 2.36 5.92
CA LEU A 148 0.81 3.57 6.42
C LEU A 148 0.14 4.36 5.29
N ASP A 149 0.71 4.29 4.10
CA ASP A 149 0.13 4.87 2.89
C ASP A 149 -0.91 3.94 2.23
N PRO A 150 -1.97 4.50 1.62
CA PRO A 150 -2.96 3.71 0.89
C PRO A 150 -2.34 2.97 -0.30
N VAL A 151 -2.61 1.66 -0.40
CA VAL A 151 -2.21 0.87 -1.58
C VAL A 151 -3.11 1.22 -2.75
N LEU A 152 -2.47 1.59 -3.87
CA LEU A 152 -3.15 2.00 -5.08
C LEU A 152 -3.21 0.86 -6.09
N VAL A 153 -4.37 0.70 -6.72
CA VAL A 153 -4.61 -0.27 -7.78
C VAL A 153 -5.23 0.40 -9.01
N TYR A 154 -4.77 -0.01 -10.19
CA TYR A 154 -5.30 0.45 -11.46
C TYR A 154 -6.39 -0.48 -11.97
N VAL A 155 -7.54 0.08 -12.31
CA VAL A 155 -8.74 -0.67 -12.69
C VAL A 155 -9.24 -0.23 -14.05
N ALA A 156 -9.58 -1.17 -14.92
CA ALA A 156 -10.34 -0.90 -16.13
C ALA A 156 -11.84 -0.99 -15.86
N LEU A 157 -12.61 -0.04 -16.41
CA LEU A 157 -14.06 0.08 -16.27
C LEU A 157 -14.73 -0.04 -17.65
N PRO A 158 -14.84 -1.25 -18.23
CA PRO A 158 -15.41 -1.43 -19.57
C PRO A 158 -16.90 -1.06 -19.61
N ASP A 159 -17.37 -0.55 -20.76
CA ASP A 159 -18.80 -0.27 -20.99
C ASP A 159 -19.66 -1.54 -20.92
N GLU A 160 -19.08 -2.68 -21.31
CA GLU A 160 -19.68 -4.02 -21.20
C GLU A 160 -18.72 -4.96 -20.46
N GLY A 161 -19.18 -5.55 -19.35
CA GLY A 161 -18.42 -6.52 -18.57
C GLY A 161 -18.24 -6.10 -17.11
N ASP A 162 -17.50 -6.92 -16.36
CA ASP A 162 -17.10 -6.61 -14.99
C ASP A 162 -15.78 -5.81 -14.98
N PRO A 163 -15.59 -4.88 -14.03
CA PRO A 163 -14.33 -4.19 -13.86
C PRO A 163 -13.22 -5.17 -13.48
N TYR A 164 -12.00 -4.92 -13.95
CA TYR A 164 -10.87 -5.80 -13.72
C TYR A 164 -9.60 -5.03 -13.36
N LEU A 165 -8.76 -5.68 -12.55
CA LEU A 165 -7.46 -5.17 -12.15
C LEU A 165 -6.51 -5.18 -13.36
N LEU A 166 -5.76 -4.10 -13.54
CA LEU A 166 -4.70 -4.01 -14.54
C LEU A 166 -3.38 -4.45 -13.92
N ASN A 167 -2.58 -5.21 -14.68
CA ASN A 167 -1.20 -5.52 -14.33
C ASN A 167 -0.25 -4.58 -15.10
N PRO A 168 0.68 -3.87 -14.42
CA PRO A 168 1.67 -3.00 -15.08
C PRO A 168 2.50 -3.70 -16.15
N GLU A 169 2.77 -5.00 -15.99
CA GLU A 169 3.58 -5.77 -16.93
C GLU A 169 2.89 -6.01 -18.28
N ASP A 170 1.55 -6.00 -18.32
CA ASP A 170 0.78 -6.29 -19.53
C ASP A 170 0.86 -5.12 -20.55
N SER A 171 0.95 -3.88 -20.05
CA SER A 171 1.00 -2.69 -20.90
C SER A 171 1.70 -1.50 -20.22
N PRO A 172 3.04 -1.49 -20.19
CA PRO A 172 3.81 -0.42 -19.54
C PRO A 172 3.46 0.99 -20.05
N ALA A 173 3.27 1.15 -21.37
CA ALA A 173 2.93 2.44 -21.97
C ALA A 173 1.53 2.96 -21.58
N LEU A 174 0.59 2.07 -21.24
CA LEU A 174 -0.70 2.47 -20.69
C LEU A 174 -0.52 2.94 -19.24
N PHE A 175 0.27 2.21 -18.45
CA PHE A 175 0.55 2.59 -17.06
C PHE A 175 1.30 3.91 -16.95
N ASP A 176 2.25 4.21 -17.83
CA ASP A 176 2.90 5.52 -17.88
C ASP A 176 1.89 6.65 -18.08
N GLN A 177 0.92 6.46 -18.99
CA GLN A 177 -0.15 7.42 -19.22
C GLN A 177 -1.11 7.53 -18.04
N LEU A 178 -1.48 6.39 -17.44
CA LEU A 178 -2.36 6.36 -16.27
C LEU A 178 -1.69 7.03 -15.07
N ASN A 179 -0.42 6.75 -14.79
CA ASN A 179 0.38 7.41 -13.75
C ASN A 179 0.38 8.93 -13.96
N ALA A 180 0.72 9.38 -15.17
CA ALA A 180 0.79 10.81 -15.50
C ALA A 180 -0.56 11.56 -15.38
N VAL A 181 -1.70 10.87 -15.49
CA VAL A 181 -3.02 11.53 -15.41
C VAL A 181 -3.68 11.33 -14.05
N LEU A 182 -3.47 10.18 -13.40
CA LEU A 182 -4.16 9.83 -12.15
C LEU A 182 -3.37 10.24 -10.91
N LEU A 183 -2.04 10.15 -10.92
CA LEU A 183 -1.19 10.50 -9.77
C LEU A 183 -0.71 11.96 -9.82
N ASP A 184 -0.34 12.45 -11.00
CA ASP A 184 0.32 13.76 -11.19
C ASP A 184 -0.59 14.98 -10.94
N LEU A 185 -1.88 14.77 -10.68
CA LEU A 185 -2.83 15.87 -10.45
C LEU A 185 -2.72 16.53 -9.06
N ASP A 186 -1.89 16.02 -8.15
CA ASP A 186 -1.61 16.64 -6.84
C ASP A 186 -0.35 17.51 -6.81
N GLU A 187 0.45 17.57 -7.88
CA GLU A 187 1.64 18.44 -7.95
C GLU A 187 1.30 19.92 -8.26
N VAL A 188 0.08 20.37 -7.90
CA VAL A 188 -0.19 21.81 -7.77
C VAL A 188 0.38 22.24 -6.42
N VAL A 189 1.69 22.44 -6.42
CA VAL A 189 2.43 23.14 -5.37
C VAL A 189 1.60 24.35 -4.96
N GLU A 190 1.16 24.40 -3.70
CA GLU A 190 0.74 25.66 -3.09
C GLU A 190 1.95 26.59 -3.22
N GLU A 191 1.97 27.47 -4.22
CA GLU A 191 2.87 28.61 -4.25
C GLU A 191 2.55 29.40 -2.98
N GLU A 192 3.29 29.15 -1.90
CA GLU A 192 3.34 30.07 -0.78
C GLU A 192 3.83 31.40 -1.35
N GLU A 193 2.90 32.33 -1.52
CA GLU A 193 3.13 33.71 -1.90
C GLU A 193 3.99 34.32 -0.78
N TYR A 194 5.31 34.34 -0.97
CA TYR A 194 6.22 35.08 -0.10
C TYR A 194 5.86 36.57 -0.21
N ASP A 195 5.10 37.06 0.76
CA ASP A 195 4.80 38.47 0.96
C ASP A 195 6.13 39.18 1.26
N ASP A 196 6.64 39.90 0.27
CA ASP A 196 7.85 40.71 0.36
C ASP A 196 7.51 41.94 1.23
N GLU A 197 7.64 41.79 2.56
CA GLU A 197 7.57 42.93 3.47
C GLU A 197 8.72 43.90 3.17
N GLU A 198 8.39 44.93 2.39
CA GLU A 198 9.20 46.09 2.05
C GLU A 198 9.69 46.77 3.35
N TYR A 199 10.97 46.60 3.67
CA TYR A 199 11.64 47.38 4.72
C TYR A 199 11.83 48.81 4.23
N ASP A 200 10.90 49.69 4.59
CA ASP A 200 11.06 51.15 4.55
C ASP A 200 12.09 51.54 5.63
N ASP A 201 13.38 51.55 5.25
CA ASP A 201 14.42 52.23 6.04
C ASP A 201 14.22 53.74 5.89
N GLU A 202 13.40 54.31 6.78
CA GLU A 202 13.56 55.69 7.21
C GLU A 202 14.93 55.80 7.90
N ASP A 203 15.94 56.28 7.20
CA ASP A 203 17.09 56.89 7.87
C ASP A 203 17.51 58.22 7.23
N GLU A 204 17.56 59.18 8.14
CA GLU A 204 17.89 60.60 8.08
C GLU A 204 19.18 60.94 7.31
N ASP A 205 19.14 62.03 6.52
CA ASP A 205 20.14 63.12 6.54
C ASP A 205 19.67 64.38 5.77
#